data_AF-A0A7J0DV55-F1
#
_entry.id   AF-A0A7J0DV55-F1
#
_cell.length_a   1.000
_cell.length_b   1.000
_cell.length_c   1.000
_cell.angle_alpha   90.00
_cell.angle_beta   90.00
_cell.angle_gamma   90.00
#
_symmetry.space_group_name_H-M   'P 1'
#
loop_
_entity.id
_entity.type
_entity.pdbx_description
1 polymer ?
#
loop_
_entity_poly.entity_id
_entity_poly.type
_entity_poly.pdbx_seq_one_letter_code
_entity_poly.pdbx_strand_id
1 'polypeptide(L)'
;MEALYLLCSILSTSLTSLALSLLLPFRLLLHPRSSAAASGAPPVSLYQGTVWHERRSPVHHSFRYSVRYALIDLDRASHAPPDHLSADQCRSVAQTNGSV
;
A
#
# COMPACT_ATOMS: atom_id res chain seq x y z
N MET A 1 5.62 -29.11 -29.70
CA MET A 1 4.93 -27.84 -29.42
C MET A 1 5.14 -27.40 -27.98
N GLU A 2 4.93 -28.29 -26.99
CA GLU A 2 5.15 -27.99 -25.56
C GLU A 2 6.56 -27.47 -25.21
N ALA A 3 7.63 -28.07 -25.75
CA ALA A 3 8.99 -27.63 -25.42
C ALA A 3 9.29 -26.20 -25.90
N LEU A 4 8.77 -25.80 -27.07
CA LEU A 4 8.90 -24.43 -27.58
C LEU A 4 8.07 -23.47 -26.73
N TYR A 5 6.85 -23.87 -26.36
CA TYR A 5 5.99 -23.10 -25.47
C TYR A 5 6.65 -22.86 -24.10
N LEU A 6 7.20 -23.91 -23.48
CA LEU A 6 7.92 -23.82 -22.22
C LEU A 6 9.15 -22.92 -22.32
N LEU A 7 9.94 -23.05 -23.40
CA LEU A 7 11.10 -22.19 -23.61
C LEU A 7 10.69 -20.71 -23.75
N CYS A 8 9.66 -20.43 -24.55
CA CYS A 8 9.11 -19.08 -24.70
C CYS A 8 8.56 -18.55 -23.36
N SER A 9 7.88 -19.39 -22.57
CA SER A 9 7.35 -19.02 -21.25
C SER A 9 8.47 -18.68 -20.26
N ILE A 10 9.52 -19.50 -20.20
CA ILE A 10 10.69 -19.25 -19.34
C ILE A 10 11.38 -17.95 -19.76
N LEU A 11 11.59 -17.76 -21.06
CA LEU A 11 12.26 -16.56 -21.59
C LEU A 11 11.43 -15.30 -21.30
N SER A 12 10.11 -15.36 -21.54
CA SER A 12 9.17 -14.27 -21.26
C SER A 12 9.15 -13.92 -19.77
N THR A 13 9.05 -14.92 -18.89
CA THR A 13 9.04 -14.72 -17.44
C THR A 13 10.37 -14.14 -16.96
N SER A 14 11.49 -14.66 -17.46
CA SER A 14 12.82 -14.16 -17.10
C SER A 14 13.02 -12.70 -17.53
N LEU A 15 12.62 -12.36 -18.76
CA LEU A 15 12.74 -11.00 -19.28
C LEU A 15 11.83 -10.01 -18.54
N THR A 16 10.59 -10.41 -18.26
CA THR A 16 9.63 -9.58 -17.51
C THR A 16 10.06 -9.39 -16.06
N SER A 17 10.52 -10.45 -15.38
CA SER A 17 11.07 -10.35 -14.03
C SER A 17 12.32 -9.47 -13.99
N LEU A 18 13.22 -9.59 -14.97
CA LEU A 18 14.40 -8.72 -15.08
C LEU A 18 13.99 -7.26 -15.28
N ALA A 19 13.09 -6.97 -16.22
CA ALA A 19 12.61 -5.63 -16.48
C ALA A 19 11.93 -5.00 -15.25
N LEU A 20 11.06 -5.74 -14.57
CA LEU A 20 10.40 -5.27 -13.34
C LEU A 20 11.41 -5.03 -12.22
N SER A 21 12.39 -5.91 -12.06
CA SER A 21 13.46 -5.76 -11.06
C SER A 21 14.31 -4.52 -11.31
N LEU A 22 14.64 -4.24 -12.58
CA LEU A 22 15.36 -3.03 -12.98
C LEU A 22 14.51 -1.77 -12.79
N LEU A 23 13.18 -1.87 -12.84
CA LEU A 23 12.27 -0.74 -12.59
C LEU A 23 12.09 -0.40 -11.10
N LEU A 24 12.35 -1.33 -10.18
CA LEU A 24 12.23 -1.12 -8.74
C LEU A 24 13.07 0.08 -8.22
N PRO A 25 14.38 0.21 -8.53
CA PRO A 25 15.16 1.36 -8.04
C PRO A 25 14.60 2.68 -8.55
N PHE A 26 14.11 2.76 -9.80
CA PHE A 26 13.49 3.98 -10.32
C PHE A 26 12.20 4.33 -9.57
N ARG A 27 11.39 3.33 -9.21
CA ARG A 27 10.19 3.57 -8.36
C ARG A 27 10.57 4.06 -6.96
N LEU A 28 11.64 3.52 -6.37
CA LEU A 28 12.14 3.97 -5.07
C LEU A 28 12.70 5.40 -5.11
N LEU A 29 13.31 5.80 -6.23
CA LEU A 29 13.79 7.18 -6.43
C LEU A 29 12.65 8.17 -6.70
N LEU A 30 11.60 7.74 -7.42
CA LEU A 30 10.45 8.60 -7.78
C LEU A 30 9.36 8.67 -6.72
N HIS A 31 9.24 7.64 -5.88
CA HIS A 31 8.49 7.68 -4.63
C HIS A 31 9.49 7.67 -3.49
N PRO A 32 10.15 8.81 -3.18
CA PRO A 32 10.85 8.92 -1.92
C PRO A 32 9.83 8.55 -0.86
N ARG A 33 10.07 7.39 -0.23
CA ARG A 33 9.25 6.83 0.84
C ARG A 33 9.03 8.01 1.76
N SER A 34 7.82 8.56 1.76
CA SER A 34 7.51 9.77 2.50
C SER A 34 7.66 9.37 3.95
N SER A 35 8.88 9.54 4.46
CA SER A 35 9.20 9.31 5.85
C SER A 35 8.57 10.49 6.55
N ALA A 36 7.25 10.41 6.75
CA ALA A 36 6.50 11.35 7.56
C ALA A 36 7.11 11.44 8.97
N ALA A 37 7.87 10.40 9.37
CA ALA A 37 8.72 10.39 10.55
C ALA A 37 9.77 11.52 10.60
N ALA A 38 10.31 11.98 9.46
CA ALA A 38 11.38 12.99 9.42
C ALA A 38 10.87 14.44 9.43
N SER A 39 9.60 14.70 9.12
CA SER A 39 9.09 16.05 8.89
C SER A 39 8.62 16.77 10.16
N GLY A 40 8.67 16.14 11.33
CA GLY A 40 8.09 16.69 12.57
C GLY A 40 6.58 16.96 12.49
N ALA A 41 5.93 16.56 11.39
CA ALA A 41 4.51 16.74 11.17
C ALA A 41 3.72 15.97 12.23
N PRO A 42 2.56 16.47 12.68
CA PRO A 42 1.76 15.75 13.65
C PRO A 42 1.41 14.35 13.12
N PRO A 43 1.28 13.34 14.01
CA PRO A 43 0.94 11.96 13.62
C PRO A 43 -0.53 11.83 13.19
N VAL A 44 -1.18 12.94 12.81
CA VAL A 44 -2.57 12.98 12.38
C VAL A 44 -2.70 13.80 11.10
N SER A 45 -3.42 13.24 10.14
CA SER A 45 -3.81 13.91 8.89
C SER A 45 -5.33 14.03 8.86
N LEU A 46 -5.83 15.26 8.74
CA LEU A 46 -7.27 15.53 8.69
C LEU A 46 -7.71 15.64 7.23
N TYR A 47 -8.78 14.93 6.89
CA TYR A 47 -9.43 15.01 5.59
C TYR A 47 -10.87 15.47 5.75
N GLN A 48 -11.25 16.47 4.96
CA GLN A 48 -12.63 16.90 4.81
C GLN A 48 -12.97 16.89 3.33
N GLY A 49 -14.09 16.26 2.99
CA GLY A 49 -14.46 16.11 1.59
C GLY A 49 -15.87 15.55 1.40
N THR A 50 -16.11 15.05 0.19
CA THR A 50 -17.36 14.39 -0.18
C THR A 50 -17.02 13.02 -0.74
N VAL A 51 -17.55 11.97 -0.12
CA VAL A 51 -17.48 10.61 -0.65
C VAL A 51 -18.64 10.41 -1.61
N TRP A 52 -18.37 9.69 -2.68
CA TRP A 52 -19.38 9.19 -3.60
C TRP A 52 -19.34 7.68 -3.56
N HIS A 53 -20.51 7.06 -3.46
CA HIS A 53 -20.65 5.62 -3.57
C HIS A 53 -21.50 5.32 -4.80
N GLU A 54 -21.08 4.33 -5.57
CA GLU A 54 -21.82 3.84 -6.73
C GLU A 54 -21.85 2.32 -6.70
N ARG A 55 -23.06 1.77 -6.61
CA ARG A 55 -23.34 0.36 -6.82
C ARG A 55 -23.94 0.18 -8.21
N ARG A 56 -23.32 -0.66 -9.03
CA ARG A 56 -23.71 -0.86 -10.43
C ARG A 56 -24.72 -2.00 -10.65
N SER A 57 -24.82 -2.96 -9.73
CA SER A 57 -25.73 -4.12 -9.87
C SER A 57 -26.17 -4.70 -8.51
N PRO A 58 -27.30 -5.44 -8.45
CA PRO A 58 -28.27 -5.71 -9.53
C PRO A 58 -29.16 -4.52 -9.88
N VAL A 59 -29.26 -3.52 -9.01
CA VAL A 59 -29.96 -2.25 -9.25
C VAL A 59 -28.96 -1.11 -9.07
N HIS A 60 -28.98 -0.14 -9.99
CA HIS A 60 -28.12 1.03 -9.90
C HIS A 60 -28.52 1.89 -8.71
N HIS A 61 -27.55 2.24 -7.89
CA HIS A 61 -27.73 3.15 -6.78
C HIS A 61 -26.45 3.95 -6.56
N SER A 62 -26.57 5.27 -6.53
CA SER A 62 -25.46 6.15 -6.22
C SER A 62 -25.90 7.25 -5.27
N PHE A 63 -24.99 7.64 -4.37
CA PHE A 63 -25.23 8.73 -3.43
C PHE A 63 -23.91 9.40 -3.04
N ARG A 64 -24.01 10.64 -2.55
CA ARG A 64 -22.88 11.46 -2.12
C ARG A 64 -23.16 12.03 -0.75
N TYR A 65 -22.13 12.09 0.10
CA TYR A 65 -22.25 12.63 1.45
C TYR A 65 -20.94 13.27 1.90
N SER A 66 -21.06 14.30 2.74
CA SER A 66 -19.91 14.98 3.32
C SER A 66 -19.26 14.11 4.39
N VAL A 67 -17.92 14.12 4.45
CA VAL A 67 -17.14 13.34 5.41
C VAL A 67 -16.06 14.19 6.05
N ARG A 68 -15.69 13.81 7.27
CA ARG A 68 -14.55 14.32 8.03
C ARG A 68 -13.83 13.12 8.62
N TYR A 69 -12.60 12.88 8.20
CA TYR A 69 -11.77 11.77 8.65
C TYR A 69 -10.49 12.28 9.30
N ALA A 70 -10.00 11.55 10.29
CA ALA A 70 -8.68 11.71 10.86
C ALA A 70 -7.91 10.41 10.62
N LEU A 71 -6.84 10.47 9.85
CA LEU A 71 -5.89 9.38 9.69
C LEU A 71 -4.79 9.56 10.74
N ILE A 72 -4.69 8.62 11.67
CA ILE A 72 -3.74 8.67 12.78
C ILE A 72 -2.66 7.63 12.54
N ASP A 73 -1.40 8.06 12.57
CA ASP A 73 -0.22 7.20 12.55
C ASP A 73 0.06 6.73 13.98
N LEU A 74 -0.35 5.49 14.27
CA LEU A 74 -0.23 4.89 15.59
C LEU A 74 1.21 4.57 15.97
N ASP A 75 2.11 4.39 14.99
CA ASP A 75 3.54 4.14 15.26
C ASP A 75 4.25 5.40 15.78
N ARG A 76 3.68 6.57 15.52
CA ARG A 76 4.20 7.88 15.95
C ARG A 76 3.34 8.54 17.03
N ALA A 77 2.24 7.91 17.44
CA ALA A 77 1.34 8.47 18.45
C ALA A 77 1.99 8.38 19.85
N SER A 78 1.87 9.45 20.64
CA SER A 78 2.38 9.47 22.02
C SER A 78 1.63 8.52 22.97
N HIS A 79 0.37 8.18 22.63
CA HIS A 79 -0.49 7.30 23.39
C HIS A 79 -1.15 6.30 22.44
N ALA A 80 -0.36 5.36 21.92
CA ALA A 80 -0.90 4.24 21.16
C ALA A 80 -1.76 3.34 22.07
N PRO A 81 -2.84 2.73 21.56
CA PRO A 81 -3.58 1.71 22.30
C PRO A 81 -2.67 0.57 22.77
N PRO A 82 -2.97 -0.09 23.89
CA PRO A 82 -2.11 -1.12 24.48
C PRO A 82 -1.86 -2.32 23.56
N ASP A 83 -2.81 -2.65 22.69
CA ASP A 83 -2.73 -3.78 21.75
C ASP A 83 -2.24 -3.36 20.35
N HIS A 84 -1.70 -2.15 20.21
CA HIS A 84 -1.12 -1.69 18.94
C HIS A 84 0.20 -2.44 18.66
N LEU A 85 0.27 -3.05 17.48
CA LEU A 85 1.49 -3.65 16.97
C LEU A 85 2.04 -2.78 15.84
N SER A 86 3.28 -2.32 15.98
CA SER A 86 3.97 -1.64 14.90
C SER A 86 4.22 -2.58 13.73
N ALA A 87 4.48 -2.03 12.54
CA ALA A 87 4.81 -2.82 11.36
C ALA A 87 5.97 -3.80 11.62
N ASP A 88 6.95 -3.41 12.44
CA ASP A 88 8.10 -4.25 12.82
C ASP A 88 7.69 -5.38 13.75
N GLN A 89 6.82 -5.10 14.72
CA GLN A 89 6.29 -6.11 15.63
C GLN A 89 5.42 -7.12 14.89
N CYS A 90 4.54 -6.67 13.98
CA CYS A 90 3.75 -7.54 13.12
C CYS A 90 4.64 -8.48 12.29
N ARG A 91 5.71 -7.96 11.67
CA ARG A 91 6.67 -8.77 10.91
C ARG A 91 7.40 -9.79 11.78
N SER A 92 7.78 -9.40 13.00
CA SER A 92 8.41 -10.29 13.97
C SER A 92 7.48 -11.42 14.40
N VAL A 93 6.22 -11.11 14.73
CA VAL A 93 5.23 -12.11 15.14
C VAL A 93 4.89 -13.06 13.99
N ALA A 94 4.70 -12.52 12.79
CA ALA A 94 4.35 -13.31 11.60
C ALA A 94 5.57 -13.97 10.91
N GLN A 95 6.79 -13.75 11.42
CA GLN A 95 8.04 -14.28 10.86
C GLN A 95 8.17 -14.01 9.35
N THR A 96 7.80 -12.80 8.92
CA THR A 96 7.79 -12.39 7.52
C THR A 96 8.41 -11.01 7.32
N ASN A 97 9.03 -10.81 6.16
CA ASN A 97 9.58 -9.52 5.72
C ASN A 97 8.67 -8.81 4.71
N GLY A 98 7.44 -9.31 4.53
CA GLY A 98 6.45 -8.75 3.63
C GLY A 98 6.00 -7.34 4.06
N SER A 99 5.31 -6.66 3.13
CA SER A 99 4.65 -5.39 3.44
C SER A 99 3.55 -5.60 4.47
N VAL A 100 3.55 -4.76 5.51
CA VAL A 100 2.46 -4.59 6.49
C VAL A 100 1.82 -3.24 6.26
#